data_AF-A0A967YSS7-F1
#
_entry.id   AF-A0A967YSS7-F1
#
_cell.length_a   1.000
_cell.length_b   1.000
_cell.length_c   1.000
_cell.angle_alpha   90.00
_cell.angle_beta   90.00
_cell.angle_gamma   90.00
#
_symmetry.space_group_name_H-M   'P 1'
#
loop_
_entity.id
_entity.type
_entity.pdbx_description
1 polymer ?
#
loop_
_entity_poly.entity_id
_entity_poly.type
_entity_poly.pdbx_seq_one_letter_code
_entity_poly.pdbx_strand_id
1 'polypeptide(L)'
;MMKFNAFRGLLNPRIDNLVFIFTLLVFLPKSAHTQDHEWERKINSKARLVSDGFYYIRLHDIAEVLDAHTYYSNKVRKAVLYLGEERITVSAYNPFVLVGDNVRQMPIETKYAREDILLPIKFFLPILKEVVQGTISSNGPSTGLDRALKSRNGPGMNITRVTVEEKANGTLIRVSTLREFDKSNISTRYSRRWLYLDILGGKINERTFQTDITPGLIKKVVPVQQERMLQLSFQVSKDISNRELNLTQLKDEILLSVPEEKLSSDIIEKLKSDREKWKIDKIVIDPGHGGKDPGAIGPSGVFEKDVVLGIAKRLKRLLEREMKIKVYMTRERDEFISLKERTKFANKTQGKLFISLHANWNPNHNVRGTTTYFLGLAKSDEALEIAQRENAVVKYEDGDKNYAGYTDENIILAAMAQNAYNKESQDFAAMIQQSLSRSTELRNRGVKQAGFYVLVGASMPNVLIETAFISNRREERLLKRSSFQQKMAEGIFRSIKSFKEKYEQELRPN
;
A
#
# COMPACT_ATOMS: atom_id res chain seq x y z
N MET A 1 -62.71 16.51 30.24
CA MET A 1 -62.04 17.10 31.42
C MET A 1 -60.77 17.80 30.93
N MET A 2 -60.86 19.11 30.64
CA MET A 2 -60.26 20.23 31.42
C MET A 2 -58.72 20.21 31.36
N LYS A 3 -58.05 21.00 30.51
CA LYS A 3 -57.85 22.48 30.41
C LYS A 3 -56.51 22.92 31.04
N PHE A 4 -55.65 23.48 30.17
CA PHE A 4 -54.84 24.70 30.30
C PHE A 4 -54.37 25.16 31.70
N ASN A 5 -53.07 25.46 31.83
CA ASN A 5 -52.66 26.86 32.03
C ASN A 5 -51.18 27.13 31.71
N ALA A 6 -50.99 28.21 30.98
CA ALA A 6 -49.73 28.88 30.70
C ALA A 6 -49.50 29.99 31.73
N PHE A 7 -48.24 30.34 32.00
CA PHE A 7 -47.89 31.66 32.51
C PHE A 7 -46.68 32.21 31.75
N ARG A 8 -46.91 33.34 31.08
CA ARG A 8 -45.91 34.29 30.56
C ARG A 8 -45.65 35.34 31.64
N GLY A 9 -44.42 35.84 31.72
CA GLY A 9 -44.11 37.06 32.47
C GLY A 9 -42.64 37.47 32.34
N LEU A 10 -42.37 38.42 31.44
CA LEU A 10 -41.10 39.10 31.23
C LEU A 10 -40.64 39.88 32.48
N LEU A 11 -39.32 40.02 32.68
CA LEU A 11 -38.57 41.30 32.73
C LEU A 11 -37.10 41.09 33.17
N ASN A 12 -36.19 41.59 32.35
CA ASN A 12 -34.76 41.87 32.63
C ASN A 12 -34.68 43.37 33.02
N PRO A 13 -33.75 43.89 33.86
CA PRO A 13 -32.32 43.93 33.52
C PRO A 13 -31.29 43.86 34.69
N ARG A 14 -30.11 43.29 34.37
CA ARG A 14 -28.73 43.63 34.81
C ARG A 14 -28.41 43.69 36.32
N ILE A 15 -27.41 42.91 36.74
CA ILE A 15 -26.07 43.37 37.17
C ILE A 15 -25.20 42.15 37.55
N ASP A 16 -24.10 42.02 36.81
CA ASP A 16 -22.74 41.57 37.13
C ASP A 16 -22.40 40.25 37.87
N ASN A 17 -21.47 39.54 37.20
CA ASN A 17 -20.36 38.74 37.74
C ASN A 17 -20.64 37.46 38.53
N LEU A 18 -20.56 36.31 37.84
CA LEU A 18 -19.52 35.29 38.08
C LEU A 18 -19.62 34.17 37.03
N VAL A 19 -18.58 34.01 36.22
CA VAL A 19 -18.40 32.83 35.36
C VAL A 19 -17.86 31.70 36.23
N PHE A 20 -18.72 30.78 36.67
CA PHE A 20 -18.32 29.48 37.20
C PHE A 20 -18.30 28.47 36.04
N ILE A 21 -17.11 28.18 35.53
CA ILE A 21 -16.88 27.04 34.63
C ILE A 21 -16.95 25.78 35.50
N PHE A 22 -18.03 25.01 35.34
CA PHE A 22 -18.12 23.64 35.86
C PHE A 22 -17.25 22.73 34.99
N THR A 23 -16.03 22.45 35.45
CA THR A 23 -15.23 21.34 34.92
C THR A 23 -15.83 20.04 35.47
N LEU A 24 -16.65 19.37 34.67
CA LEU A 24 -17.16 18.04 34.99
C LEU A 24 -16.00 17.04 34.87
N LEU A 25 -15.25 16.84 35.96
CA LEU A 25 -14.30 15.74 36.13
C LEU A 25 -15.13 14.45 36.26
N VAL A 26 -15.32 13.75 35.14
CA VAL A 26 -15.79 12.36 35.15
C VAL A 26 -14.66 11.51 35.73
N PHE A 27 -14.79 11.16 37.00
CA PHE A 27 -14.01 10.09 37.64
C PHE A 27 -14.37 8.77 36.96
N LEU A 28 -13.50 8.30 36.07
CA LEU A 28 -13.52 6.91 35.61
C LEU A 28 -12.97 6.00 36.73
N PRO A 29 -13.59 4.84 37.00
CA PRO A 29 -13.06 3.89 37.96
C PRO A 29 -11.69 3.38 37.49
N LYS A 30 -10.68 3.45 38.36
CA LYS A 30 -9.40 2.77 38.20
C LYS A 30 -9.61 1.26 38.33
N SER A 31 -9.72 0.56 37.21
CA SER A 31 -9.49 -0.89 37.04
C SER A 31 -9.31 -1.15 35.55
N ALA A 32 -8.20 -1.65 35.00
CA ALA A 32 -7.09 -2.44 35.51
C ALA A 32 -5.75 -1.89 34.97
N HIS A 33 -4.65 -2.25 35.60
CA HIS A 33 -3.30 -1.92 35.15
C HIS A 33 -3.04 -2.39 33.71
N THR A 34 -2.93 -1.46 32.76
CA THR A 34 -2.06 -1.62 31.60
C THR A 34 -0.79 -0.83 31.89
N GLN A 35 0.29 -1.51 32.31
CA GLN A 35 1.61 -0.93 32.14
C GLN A 35 1.81 -0.76 30.63
N ASP A 36 1.89 0.47 30.14
CA ASP A 36 2.30 0.71 28.75
C ASP A 36 3.68 0.09 28.57
N HIS A 37 3.74 -0.99 27.79
CA HIS A 37 4.99 -1.71 27.55
C HIS A 37 6.02 -0.74 26.94
N GLU A 38 7.31 -0.93 27.26
CA GLU A 38 8.38 -0.01 26.80
C GLU A 38 8.39 0.18 25.27
N TRP A 39 8.08 -0.89 24.53
CA TRP A 39 7.97 -0.86 23.07
C TRP A 39 6.82 0.04 22.59
N GLU A 40 5.69 0.07 23.30
CA GLU A 40 4.54 0.91 22.95
C GLU A 40 4.88 2.39 23.10
N ARG A 41 5.60 2.77 24.16
CA ARG A 41 6.08 4.15 24.35
C ARG A 41 7.08 4.55 23.26
N LYS A 42 7.98 3.64 22.86
CA LYS A 42 8.93 3.85 21.75
C LYS A 42 8.22 4.01 20.40
N ILE A 43 7.19 3.21 20.14
CA ILE A 43 6.37 3.35 18.93
C ILE A 43 5.62 4.69 18.93
N ASN A 44 4.90 5.02 20.01
CA ASN A 44 4.15 6.27 20.08
C ASN A 44 5.04 7.52 19.94
N SER A 45 6.29 7.49 20.44
CA SER A 45 7.22 8.62 20.31
C SER A 45 7.77 8.83 18.88
N LYS A 46 7.72 7.78 18.04
CA LYS A 46 8.11 7.86 16.62
C LYS A 46 6.96 8.28 15.69
N ALA A 47 5.71 8.27 16.16
CA ALA A 47 4.57 8.73 15.37
C ALA A 47 4.64 10.25 15.08
N ARG A 48 4.14 10.66 13.92
CA ARG A 48 4.15 12.04 13.42
C ARG A 48 2.77 12.43 12.94
N LEU A 49 2.35 13.66 13.24
CA LEU A 49 1.10 14.23 12.74
C LEU A 49 1.22 14.44 11.22
N VAL A 50 0.20 14.02 10.47
CA VAL A 50 0.09 14.24 9.02
C VAL A 50 -1.06 15.22 8.74
N SER A 51 -1.12 15.78 7.53
CA SER A 51 -2.02 16.86 7.11
C SER A 51 -3.52 16.60 7.27
N ASP A 52 -3.95 15.36 7.45
CA ASP A 52 -5.34 14.96 7.71
C ASP A 52 -5.72 14.96 9.19
N GLY A 53 -4.83 15.42 10.09
CA GLY A 53 -5.09 15.54 11.51
C GLY A 53 -4.89 14.25 12.32
N PHE A 54 -4.39 13.18 11.69
CA PHE A 54 -4.07 11.92 12.36
C PHE A 54 -2.56 11.71 12.50
N TYR A 55 -2.16 11.00 13.55
CA TYR A 55 -0.78 10.58 13.75
C TYR A 55 -0.52 9.28 12.99
N TYR A 56 0.57 9.26 12.23
CA TYR A 56 1.04 8.10 11.51
C TYR A 56 2.45 7.71 11.95
N ILE A 57 2.75 6.42 11.88
CA ILE A 57 4.10 5.90 12.08
C ILE A 57 4.51 5.09 10.85
N ARG A 58 5.79 5.11 10.52
CA ARG A 58 6.36 4.24 9.49
C ARG A 58 6.36 2.80 9.95
N LEU A 59 5.98 1.86 9.06
CA LEU A 59 6.07 0.44 9.38
C LEU A 59 7.52 0.03 9.72
N HIS A 60 8.52 0.67 9.09
CA HIS A 60 9.92 0.41 9.42
C HIS A 60 10.28 0.80 10.85
N ASP A 61 9.74 1.92 11.37
CA ASP A 61 9.97 2.34 12.75
C ASP A 61 9.33 1.37 13.76
N ILE A 62 8.19 0.76 13.41
CA ILE A 62 7.58 -0.32 14.22
C ILE A 62 8.48 -1.55 14.22
N ALA A 63 8.95 -1.96 13.05
CA ALA A 63 9.80 -3.12 12.89
C ALA A 63 11.11 -2.99 13.68
N GLU A 64 11.75 -1.82 13.62
CA GLU A 64 12.97 -1.51 14.38
C GLU A 64 12.74 -1.58 15.90
N VAL A 65 11.61 -1.04 16.39
CA VAL A 65 11.31 -1.05 17.83
C VAL A 65 11.01 -2.46 18.35
N LEU A 66 10.41 -3.30 17.51
CA LEU A 66 10.04 -4.68 17.85
C LEU A 66 11.09 -5.73 17.48
N ASP A 67 12.22 -5.31 16.88
CA ASP A 67 13.22 -6.20 16.28
C ASP A 67 12.59 -7.24 15.33
N ALA A 68 11.61 -6.79 14.55
CA ALA A 68 10.77 -7.62 13.71
C ALA A 68 11.28 -7.68 12.26
N HIS A 69 11.19 -8.85 11.64
CA HIS A 69 11.49 -8.98 10.21
C HIS A 69 10.36 -8.38 9.38
N THR A 70 10.70 -7.81 8.23
CA THR A 70 9.73 -7.23 7.30
C THR A 70 10.02 -7.61 5.85
N TYR A 71 8.96 -7.92 5.10
CA TYR A 71 8.99 -7.97 3.64
C TYR A 71 8.29 -6.75 3.07
N TYR A 72 8.92 -6.06 2.12
CA TYR A 72 8.33 -4.94 1.40
C TYR A 72 8.26 -5.23 -0.09
N SER A 73 7.11 -4.94 -0.68
CA SER A 73 6.90 -4.89 -2.12
C SER A 73 6.49 -3.48 -2.52
N ASN A 74 7.48 -2.62 -2.81
CA ASN A 74 7.26 -1.27 -3.33
C ASN A 74 6.39 -1.29 -4.60
N LYS A 75 6.51 -2.38 -5.35
CA LYS A 75 5.81 -2.67 -6.59
C LYS A 75 4.29 -2.73 -6.46
N VAL A 76 3.75 -3.31 -5.38
CA VAL A 76 2.31 -3.32 -5.07
C VAL A 76 2.00 -2.55 -3.78
N ARG A 77 2.96 -1.72 -3.34
CA ARG A 77 2.92 -0.94 -2.09
C ARG A 77 2.37 -1.73 -0.91
N LYS A 78 2.89 -2.95 -0.72
CA LYS A 78 2.46 -3.91 0.30
C LYS A 78 3.63 -4.30 1.17
N ALA A 79 3.39 -4.48 2.46
CA ALA A 79 4.40 -4.95 3.40
C ALA A 79 3.84 -6.02 4.34
N VAL A 80 4.73 -6.87 4.83
CA VAL A 80 4.45 -7.90 5.83
C VAL A 80 5.41 -7.70 6.98
N LEU A 81 4.87 -7.55 8.18
CA LEU A 81 5.59 -7.52 9.45
C LEU A 81 5.47 -8.91 10.10
N TYR A 82 6.60 -9.55 10.35
CA TYR A 82 6.67 -10.89 10.95
C TYR A 82 6.99 -10.75 12.45
N LEU A 83 6.12 -11.29 13.30
CA LEU A 83 6.20 -11.24 14.76
C LEU A 83 6.09 -12.66 15.33
N GLY A 84 7.22 -13.38 15.32
CA GLY A 84 7.22 -14.83 15.58
C GLY A 84 6.55 -15.59 14.44
N GLU A 85 5.59 -16.46 14.78
CA GLU A 85 4.78 -17.21 13.82
C GLU A 85 3.64 -16.37 13.19
N GLU A 86 3.31 -15.24 13.80
CA GLU A 86 2.26 -14.35 13.31
C GLU A 86 2.79 -13.36 12.27
N ARG A 87 1.93 -13.02 11.31
CA ARG A 87 2.25 -12.03 10.26
C ARG A 87 1.17 -10.97 10.18
N ILE A 88 1.58 -9.71 10.12
CA ILE A 88 0.70 -8.58 9.85
C ILE A 88 0.98 -8.07 8.44
N THR A 89 0.02 -8.20 7.55
CA THR A 89 0.11 -7.69 6.18
C THR A 89 -0.66 -6.39 6.05
N VAL A 90 0.00 -5.37 5.51
CA VAL A 90 -0.57 -4.05 5.26
C VAL A 90 -0.31 -3.63 3.82
N SER A 91 -1.28 -2.98 3.20
CA SER A 91 -1.12 -2.35 1.88
C SER A 91 -1.27 -0.85 2.03
N ALA A 92 -0.57 -0.06 1.22
CA ALA A 92 -0.74 1.39 1.15
C ALA A 92 -2.14 1.78 0.68
N TYR A 93 -2.65 2.91 1.17
CA TYR A 93 -3.98 3.45 0.81
C TYR A 93 -5.10 2.43 0.99
N ASN A 94 -4.93 1.53 1.96
CA ASN A 94 -5.87 0.47 2.26
C ASN A 94 -6.14 0.46 3.77
N PRO A 95 -7.41 0.62 4.22
CA PRO A 95 -7.75 0.57 5.64
C PRO A 95 -7.78 -0.85 6.21
N PHE A 96 -7.64 -1.90 5.40
CA PHE A 96 -7.69 -3.28 5.85
C PHE A 96 -6.29 -3.83 6.12
N VAL A 97 -6.18 -4.54 7.24
CA VAL A 97 -4.96 -5.19 7.75
C VAL A 97 -5.26 -6.68 7.88
N LEU A 98 -4.37 -7.54 7.38
CA LEU A 98 -4.46 -8.98 7.59
C LEU A 98 -3.53 -9.40 8.73
N VAL A 99 -4.05 -10.05 9.75
CA VAL A 99 -3.29 -10.66 10.86
C VAL A 99 -3.44 -12.18 10.75
N GLY A 100 -2.37 -12.88 10.37
CA GLY A 100 -2.46 -14.29 9.99
C GLY A 100 -3.36 -14.44 8.77
N ASP A 101 -4.54 -15.05 8.98
CA ASP A 101 -5.63 -15.16 7.99
C ASP A 101 -6.86 -14.30 8.35
N ASN A 102 -6.81 -13.57 9.46
CA ASN A 102 -7.90 -12.74 9.95
C ASN A 102 -7.80 -11.30 9.44
N VAL A 103 -8.90 -10.74 8.94
CA VAL A 103 -8.93 -9.33 8.53
C VAL A 103 -9.42 -8.42 9.65
N ARG A 104 -8.77 -7.26 9.75
CA ARG A 104 -9.14 -6.15 10.62
C ARG A 104 -9.30 -4.90 9.75
N GLN A 105 -10.35 -4.11 9.99
CA GLN A 105 -10.56 -2.84 9.32
C GLN A 105 -10.23 -1.67 10.24
N MET A 106 -9.42 -0.74 9.76
CA MET A 106 -9.19 0.55 10.39
C MET A 106 -10.18 1.60 9.86
N PRO A 107 -10.57 2.60 10.67
CA PRO A 107 -11.48 3.67 10.23
C PRO A 107 -10.89 4.57 9.14
N ILE A 108 -9.56 4.64 9.05
CA ILE A 108 -8.82 5.43 8.05
C ILE A 108 -7.77 4.57 7.36
N GLU A 109 -7.48 4.92 6.11
CA GLU A 109 -6.51 4.19 5.28
C GLU A 109 -5.06 4.43 5.73
N THR A 110 -4.20 3.48 5.39
CA THR A 110 -2.75 3.70 5.45
C THR A 110 -2.32 4.73 4.40
N LYS A 111 -1.13 5.29 4.57
CA LYS A 111 -0.50 6.18 3.59
C LYS A 111 0.80 5.58 3.07
N TYR A 112 1.34 6.19 2.03
CA TYR A 112 2.65 5.84 1.49
C TYR A 112 3.48 7.09 1.28
N ALA A 113 4.67 7.13 1.88
CA ALA A 113 5.62 8.22 1.70
C ALA A 113 7.04 7.73 1.97
N ARG A 114 8.02 8.26 1.21
CA ARG A 114 9.45 7.90 1.34
C ARG A 114 9.68 6.38 1.32
N GLU A 115 9.00 5.71 0.39
CA GLU A 115 9.04 4.25 0.19
C GLU A 115 8.59 3.39 1.39
N ASP A 116 7.82 3.97 2.31
CA ASP A 116 7.31 3.24 3.48
C ASP A 116 5.80 3.40 3.63
N ILE A 117 5.18 2.40 4.25
CA ILE A 117 3.76 2.41 4.61
C ILE A 117 3.63 3.10 5.95
N LEU A 118 2.84 4.17 5.95
CA LEU A 118 2.50 4.96 7.11
C LEU A 118 1.19 4.43 7.69
N LEU A 119 1.23 4.00 8.95
CA LEU A 119 0.12 3.39 9.67
C LEU A 119 -0.51 4.40 10.65
N PRO A 120 -1.85 4.53 10.66
CA PRO A 120 -2.52 5.43 11.58
C PRO A 120 -2.45 4.87 13.01
N ILE A 121 -1.52 5.40 13.82
CA ILE A 121 -1.06 4.71 15.04
C ILE A 121 -2.20 4.43 16.03
N LYS A 122 -3.14 5.37 16.18
CA LYS A 122 -4.28 5.25 17.09
C LYS A 122 -5.12 3.99 16.81
N PHE A 123 -5.26 3.61 15.54
CA PHE A 123 -6.11 2.49 15.11
C PHE A 123 -5.30 1.21 14.88
N PHE A 124 -4.03 1.33 14.53
CA PHE A 124 -3.14 0.19 14.30
C PHE A 124 -2.60 -0.39 15.62
N LEU A 125 -2.34 0.44 16.64
CA LEU A 125 -1.72 0.00 17.88
C LEU A 125 -2.52 -1.10 18.63
N PRO A 126 -3.87 -1.06 18.72
CA PRO A 126 -4.63 -2.17 19.31
C PRO A 126 -4.44 -3.50 18.57
N ILE A 127 -4.40 -3.47 17.23
CA ILE A 127 -4.15 -4.65 16.38
C ILE A 127 -2.75 -5.20 16.66
N LEU A 128 -1.75 -4.31 16.76
CA LEU A 128 -0.37 -4.69 17.06
C LEU A 128 -0.22 -5.30 18.46
N LYS A 129 -0.91 -4.76 19.48
CA LYS A 129 -0.90 -5.29 20.85
C LYS A 129 -1.43 -6.72 20.91
N GLU A 130 -2.54 -7.00 20.22
CA GLU A 130 -3.14 -8.34 20.13
C GLU A 130 -2.10 -9.37 19.66
N VAL A 131 -1.33 -9.02 18.62
CA VAL A 131 -0.30 -9.91 18.06
C VAL A 131 0.92 -10.03 18.99
N VAL A 132 1.46 -8.90 19.46
CA VAL A 132 2.67 -8.88 20.29
C VAL A 132 2.45 -9.58 21.64
N GLN A 133 1.27 -9.45 22.24
CA GLN A 133 0.92 -10.17 23.48
C GLN A 133 0.83 -11.68 23.28
N GLY A 134 0.53 -12.14 22.06
CA GLY A 134 0.64 -13.56 21.68
C GLY A 134 2.09 -14.04 21.53
N THR A 135 2.99 -13.18 21.01
CA THR A 135 4.39 -13.54 20.69
C THR A 135 5.35 -13.50 21.89
N ILE A 136 5.13 -12.63 22.90
CA ILE A 136 6.05 -12.44 24.05
C ILE A 136 6.18 -13.67 24.97
N SER A 137 5.45 -14.76 24.71
CA SER A 137 5.63 -16.04 25.42
C SER A 137 6.89 -16.82 25.01
N SER A 138 7.76 -16.29 24.14
CA SER A 138 9.00 -16.95 23.72
C SER A 138 10.17 -15.98 23.47
N ASN A 139 11.22 -16.12 24.30
CA ASN A 139 12.62 -15.65 24.16
C ASN A 139 13.00 -14.24 24.68
N GLY A 140 14.13 -14.19 25.41
CA GLY A 140 14.78 -12.98 25.96
C GLY A 140 16.29 -12.89 25.63
N PRO A 141 16.98 -11.76 25.92
CA PRO A 141 18.32 -11.48 25.36
C PRO A 141 19.49 -11.52 26.36
N SER A 142 20.68 -11.84 25.85
CA SER A 142 21.96 -11.92 26.59
C SER A 142 22.89 -10.71 26.36
N THR A 143 23.65 -10.34 27.39
CA THR A 143 24.68 -9.29 27.40
C THR A 143 26.09 -9.85 27.69
N GLY A 144 27.13 -9.16 27.20
CA GLY A 144 28.42 -9.07 27.90
C GLY A 144 29.66 -9.70 27.24
N LEU A 145 30.37 -8.95 26.39
CA LEU A 145 31.76 -9.28 26.01
C LEU A 145 32.63 -8.05 25.65
N ASP A 146 32.45 -6.89 26.30
CA ASP A 146 33.16 -5.65 25.90
C ASP A 146 34.21 -5.12 26.90
N ARG A 147 34.50 -5.85 27.98
CA ARG A 147 35.41 -5.35 29.03
C ARG A 147 36.84 -5.88 29.00
N ALA A 148 37.21 -6.76 28.08
CA ALA A 148 38.51 -7.44 28.13
C ALA A 148 39.65 -6.84 27.27
N LEU A 149 39.40 -5.82 26.42
CA LEU A 149 40.37 -5.42 25.39
C LEU A 149 41.20 -4.14 25.67
N LYS A 150 41.12 -3.52 26.85
CA LYS A 150 41.69 -2.18 27.11
C LYS A 150 43.16 -2.08 27.59
N SER A 151 43.95 -3.16 27.69
CA SER A 151 45.30 -3.06 28.33
C SER A 151 46.52 -3.46 27.48
N ARG A 152 46.47 -3.41 26.14
CA ARG A 152 47.60 -3.84 25.28
C ARG A 152 48.31 -2.76 24.45
N ASN A 153 47.83 -1.51 24.43
CA ASN A 153 48.39 -0.47 23.57
C ASN A 153 49.08 0.63 24.41
N GLY A 154 50.33 0.94 24.08
CA GLY A 154 51.19 1.88 24.83
C GLY A 154 50.61 3.30 25.01
N PRO A 155 51.27 4.14 25.83
CA PRO A 155 50.71 5.43 26.25
C PRO A 155 50.45 6.37 25.06
N GLY A 156 49.24 6.93 25.02
CA GLY A 156 48.82 7.90 24.00
C GLY A 156 48.36 7.32 22.65
N MET A 157 48.39 5.99 22.48
CA MET A 157 47.83 5.33 21.30
C MET A 157 46.31 5.30 21.39
N ASN A 158 45.64 5.50 20.26
CA ASN A 158 44.18 5.63 20.24
C ASN A 158 43.51 4.95 19.06
N ILE A 159 44.29 4.34 18.16
CA ILE A 159 43.81 3.49 17.08
C ILE A 159 44.53 2.14 17.20
N THR A 160 43.76 1.05 17.12
CA THR A 160 44.23 -0.27 17.55
C THR A 160 44.21 -1.31 16.44
N ARG A 161 43.19 -1.27 15.59
CA ARG A 161 42.96 -2.25 14.53
C ARG A 161 42.23 -1.60 13.36
N VAL A 162 42.48 -2.13 12.16
CA VAL A 162 41.62 -1.95 11.00
C VAL A 162 41.12 -3.31 10.54
N THR A 163 39.80 -3.47 10.44
CA THR A 163 39.17 -4.66 9.87
C THR A 163 38.44 -4.26 8.58
N VAL A 164 38.67 -5.00 7.50
CA VAL A 164 37.94 -4.87 6.25
C VAL A 164 37.11 -6.12 6.02
N GLU A 165 35.81 -5.93 5.94
CA GLU A 165 34.84 -7.01 5.71
C GLU A 165 34.08 -6.75 4.42
N GLU A 166 33.99 -7.76 3.56
CA GLU A 166 33.02 -7.74 2.46
C GLU A 166 31.64 -8.14 2.97
N LYS A 167 30.64 -7.28 2.71
CA LYS A 167 29.23 -7.49 3.03
C LYS A 167 28.42 -7.55 1.74
N ALA A 168 27.18 -8.04 1.81
CA ALA A 168 26.30 -8.19 0.64
C ALA A 168 25.98 -6.87 -0.09
N ASN A 169 26.18 -5.72 0.56
CA ASN A 169 25.90 -4.38 0.04
C ASN A 169 27.15 -3.52 -0.19
N GLY A 170 28.35 -4.10 -0.07
CA GLY A 170 29.61 -3.40 -0.28
C GLY A 170 30.68 -3.78 0.73
N THR A 171 31.75 -3.00 0.73
CA THR A 171 32.91 -3.21 1.60
C THR A 171 32.81 -2.31 2.82
N LEU A 172 32.90 -2.89 4.01
CA LEU A 172 32.93 -2.16 5.28
C LEU A 172 34.35 -2.13 5.82
N ILE A 173 34.87 -0.92 6.03
CA ILE A 173 36.14 -0.68 6.72
C ILE A 173 35.81 -0.20 8.13
N ARG A 174 36.32 -0.92 9.14
CA ARG A 174 36.15 -0.62 10.57
C ARG A 174 37.50 -0.30 11.18
N VAL A 175 37.64 0.89 11.76
CA VAL A 175 38.84 1.31 12.48
C VAL A 175 38.51 1.34 13.97
N SER A 176 39.07 0.43 14.75
CA SER A 176 38.82 0.37 16.20
C SER A 176 39.66 1.40 16.95
N THR A 177 38.99 2.28 17.69
CA THR A 177 39.55 3.41 18.43
C THR A 177 39.38 3.24 19.95
N LEU A 178 40.26 3.86 20.74
CA LEU A 178 40.15 3.89 22.21
C LEU A 178 39.39 5.12 22.73
N ARG A 179 39.07 6.05 21.83
CA ARG A 179 38.28 7.26 22.08
C ARG A 179 37.53 7.68 20.82
N GLU A 180 36.53 8.51 21.02
CA GLU A 180 35.81 9.16 19.93
C GLU A 180 36.65 10.29 19.29
N PHE A 181 36.47 10.50 18.00
CA PHE A 181 37.06 11.61 17.24
C PHE A 181 35.96 12.51 16.70
N ASP A 182 36.14 13.84 16.75
CA ASP A 182 35.21 14.75 16.09
C ASP A 182 35.15 14.46 14.59
N LYS A 183 33.94 14.49 14.01
CA LYS A 183 33.76 14.25 12.57
C LYS A 183 34.57 15.21 11.70
N SER A 184 34.80 16.45 12.15
CA SER A 184 35.63 17.43 11.43
C SER A 184 37.12 17.05 11.38
N ASN A 185 37.56 16.13 12.24
CA ASN A 185 38.93 15.64 12.30
C ASN A 185 39.15 14.39 11.43
N ILE A 186 38.13 13.96 10.69
CA ILE A 186 38.17 12.76 9.86
C ILE A 186 37.79 13.15 8.44
N SER A 187 38.61 12.79 7.47
CA SER A 187 38.31 13.04 6.07
C SER A 187 38.67 11.85 5.20
N THR A 188 37.99 11.74 4.06
CA THR A 188 38.24 10.71 3.06
C THR A 188 38.58 11.35 1.73
N ARG A 189 39.52 10.76 1.01
CA ARG A 189 39.86 11.15 -0.37
C ARG A 189 40.17 9.91 -1.19
N TYR A 190 39.91 9.97 -2.50
CA TYR A 190 40.20 8.88 -3.42
C TYR A 190 41.00 9.39 -4.62
N SER A 191 42.09 8.72 -4.96
CA SER A 191 42.91 9.06 -6.13
C SER A 191 43.74 7.88 -6.59
N ARG A 192 43.83 7.65 -7.90
CA ARG A 192 44.71 6.64 -8.51
C ARG A 192 44.62 5.25 -7.85
N ARG A 193 43.39 4.75 -7.61
CA ARG A 193 43.10 3.46 -6.94
C ARG A 193 43.51 3.34 -5.47
N TRP A 194 43.71 4.47 -4.82
CA TRP A 194 43.91 4.55 -3.38
C TRP A 194 42.79 5.34 -2.73
N LEU A 195 42.12 4.71 -1.78
CA LEU A 195 41.21 5.37 -0.85
C LEU A 195 42.01 5.72 0.40
N TYR A 196 41.90 6.95 0.87
CA TYR A 196 42.60 7.43 2.05
C TYR A 196 41.60 7.87 3.10
N LEU A 197 41.88 7.52 4.35
CA LEU A 197 41.17 7.99 5.54
C LEU A 197 42.18 8.71 6.43
N ASP A 198 42.03 10.02 6.53
CA ASP A 198 42.89 10.89 7.32
C ASP A 198 42.22 11.17 8.67
N ILE A 199 42.92 10.88 9.78
CA ILE A 199 42.41 11.03 11.15
C ILE A 199 43.35 11.95 11.93
N LEU A 200 42.93 13.19 12.14
CA LEU A 200 43.67 14.18 12.92
C LEU A 200 43.68 13.79 14.40
N GLY A 201 44.87 13.72 14.99
CA GLY A 201 45.10 13.24 16.35
C GLY A 201 45.12 11.71 16.48
N GLY A 202 44.98 10.97 15.37
CA GLY A 202 45.12 9.51 15.33
C GLY A 202 46.56 9.07 15.57
N LYS A 203 46.74 8.05 16.43
CA LYS A 203 48.03 7.48 16.79
C LYS A 203 47.95 5.97 16.88
N ILE A 204 48.82 5.29 16.12
CA ILE A 204 49.01 3.83 16.17
C ILE A 204 50.37 3.48 16.77
N ASN A 205 50.45 2.30 17.36
CA ASN A 205 51.73 1.66 17.62
C ASN A 205 52.02 0.71 16.46
N GLU A 206 53.03 1.02 15.65
CA GLU A 206 53.38 0.24 14.46
C GLU A 206 53.69 -1.24 14.75
N ARG A 207 54.11 -1.57 15.99
CA ARG A 207 54.40 -2.95 16.38
C ARG A 207 53.16 -3.76 16.74
N THR A 208 52.08 -3.11 17.18
CA THR A 208 50.86 -3.79 17.66
C THR A 208 49.63 -3.51 16.80
N PHE A 209 49.74 -2.63 15.82
CA PHE A 209 48.66 -2.30 14.90
C PHE A 209 48.32 -3.49 14.01
N GLN A 210 47.06 -3.92 14.06
CA GLN A 210 46.58 -5.09 13.32
C GLN A 210 45.72 -4.66 12.14
N THR A 211 45.91 -5.33 10.99
CA THR A 211 45.06 -5.20 9.82
C THR A 211 44.50 -6.56 9.44
N ASP A 212 43.17 -6.70 9.51
CA ASP A 212 42.46 -7.92 9.13
C ASP A 212 41.67 -7.62 7.85
N ILE A 213 42.03 -8.26 6.73
CA ILE A 213 41.43 -7.97 5.42
C ILE A 213 40.81 -9.24 4.86
N THR A 214 39.49 -9.27 4.70
CA THR A 214 38.84 -10.34 3.92
C THR A 214 39.08 -10.13 2.42
N PRO A 215 39.25 -11.20 1.61
CA PRO A 215 39.44 -11.05 0.16
C PRO A 215 38.30 -10.26 -0.50
N GLY A 216 38.61 -9.15 -1.17
CA GLY A 216 37.59 -8.31 -1.76
C GLY A 216 38.10 -7.07 -2.48
N LEU A 217 37.36 -5.97 -2.38
CA LEU A 217 37.62 -4.69 -3.03
C LEU A 217 38.94 -4.06 -2.53
N ILE A 218 39.22 -4.16 -1.24
CA ILE A 218 40.48 -3.70 -0.64
C ILE A 218 41.49 -4.83 -0.72
N LYS A 219 42.65 -4.54 -1.29
CA LYS A 219 43.77 -5.50 -1.44
C LYS A 219 44.85 -5.31 -0.40
N LYS A 220 45.01 -4.09 0.10
CA LYS A 220 46.08 -3.73 1.03
C LYS A 220 45.67 -2.53 1.87
N VAL A 221 46.09 -2.52 3.12
CA VAL A 221 46.01 -1.36 4.03
C VAL A 221 47.43 -0.95 4.40
N VAL A 222 47.75 0.34 4.25
CA VAL A 222 49.05 0.92 4.61
C VAL A 222 48.79 2.09 5.57
N PRO A 223 49.15 1.97 6.85
CA PRO A 223 49.14 3.11 7.75
C PRO A 223 50.37 4.00 7.53
N VAL A 224 50.18 5.32 7.61
CA VAL A 224 51.25 6.31 7.58
C VAL A 224 51.03 7.26 8.75
N GLN A 225 51.92 7.19 9.74
CA GLN A 225 51.90 8.08 10.91
C GLN A 225 52.67 9.37 10.61
N GLN A 226 52.00 10.51 10.81
CA GLN A 226 52.62 11.85 10.84
C GLN A 226 52.51 12.43 12.26
N GLU A 227 53.16 13.58 12.52
CA GLU A 227 53.21 14.19 13.86
C GLU A 227 51.83 14.37 14.52
N ARG A 228 50.83 14.79 13.74
CA ARG A 228 49.47 15.09 14.24
C ARG A 228 48.36 14.33 13.54
N MET A 229 48.67 13.41 12.63
CA MET A 229 47.67 12.75 11.79
C MET A 229 48.07 11.29 11.56
N LEU A 230 47.09 10.40 11.58
CA LEU A 230 47.21 9.07 10.99
C LEU A 230 46.50 9.08 9.64
N GLN A 231 47.21 8.66 8.60
CA GLN A 231 46.59 8.34 7.31
C GLN A 231 46.52 6.84 7.14
N LEU A 232 45.33 6.31 6.86
CA LEU A 232 45.13 4.93 6.46
C LEU A 232 44.89 4.90 4.95
N SER A 233 45.81 4.28 4.21
CA SER A 233 45.73 4.14 2.75
C SER A 233 45.27 2.74 2.37
N PHE A 234 44.16 2.66 1.66
CA PHE A 234 43.53 1.42 1.20
C PHE A 234 43.73 1.27 -0.30
N GLN A 235 44.44 0.21 -0.71
CA GLN A 235 44.59 -0.11 -2.13
C GLN A 235 43.32 -0.78 -2.63
N VAL A 236 42.67 -0.16 -3.60
CA VAL A 236 41.39 -0.59 -4.14
C VAL A 236 41.61 -1.34 -5.46
N SER A 237 40.99 -2.52 -5.62
CA SER A 237 41.19 -3.34 -6.83
C SER A 237 40.43 -2.85 -8.06
N LYS A 238 39.41 -2.02 -7.87
CA LYS A 238 38.55 -1.46 -8.91
C LYS A 238 38.41 0.05 -8.68
N ASP A 239 38.06 0.79 -9.73
CA ASP A 239 37.80 2.21 -9.56
C ASP A 239 36.52 2.45 -8.74
N ILE A 240 36.56 3.41 -7.82
CA ILE A 240 35.43 3.77 -6.94
C ILE A 240 35.14 5.27 -6.97
N SER A 241 35.69 5.99 -7.95
CA SER A 241 35.49 7.44 -8.15
C SER A 241 34.02 7.88 -8.14
N ASN A 242 33.12 7.01 -8.62
CA ASN A 242 31.67 7.26 -8.71
C ASN A 242 30.87 6.77 -7.49
N ARG A 243 31.51 6.35 -6.39
CA ARG A 243 30.82 5.81 -5.20
C ARG A 243 30.74 6.86 -4.09
N GLU A 244 29.55 7.03 -3.53
CA GLU A 244 29.37 7.84 -2.32
C GLU A 244 29.85 7.05 -1.10
N LEU A 245 30.86 7.59 -0.41
CA LEU A 245 31.46 6.96 0.76
C LEU A 245 30.68 7.38 2.00
N ASN A 246 30.30 6.41 2.83
CA ASN A 246 29.60 6.69 4.08
C ASN A 246 30.57 6.57 5.26
N LEU A 247 30.86 7.70 5.89
CA LEU A 247 31.70 7.79 7.07
C LEU A 247 30.83 7.98 8.32
N THR A 248 30.96 7.09 9.30
CA THR A 248 30.28 7.18 10.59
C THR A 248 31.29 7.03 11.72
N GLN A 249 31.37 8.03 12.60
CA GLN A 249 32.05 7.91 13.89
C GLN A 249 31.09 7.31 14.91
N LEU A 250 31.53 6.25 15.59
CA LEU A 250 30.92 5.68 16.79
C LEU A 250 31.83 5.94 18.01
N LYS A 251 31.43 5.50 19.20
CA LYS A 251 32.18 5.78 20.44
C LYS A 251 33.62 5.23 20.43
N ASP A 252 33.78 4.04 19.88
CA ASP A 252 35.01 3.24 19.89
C ASP A 252 35.41 2.77 18.49
N GLU A 253 34.76 3.27 17.43
CA GLU A 253 35.05 2.88 16.05
C GLU A 253 34.80 4.01 15.04
N ILE A 254 35.55 3.99 13.95
CA ILE A 254 35.23 4.70 12.71
C ILE A 254 34.82 3.68 11.66
N LEU A 255 33.62 3.86 11.10
CA LEU A 255 33.10 3.05 10.02
C LEU A 255 33.18 3.83 8.71
N LEU A 256 33.84 3.24 7.72
CA LEU A 256 33.87 3.73 6.35
C LEU A 256 33.28 2.65 5.45
N SER A 257 32.08 2.88 4.97
CA SER A 257 31.42 1.98 4.02
C SER A 257 31.70 2.46 2.60
N VAL A 258 32.21 1.54 1.77
CA VAL A 258 32.31 1.68 0.32
C VAL A 258 31.18 0.82 -0.27
N PRO A 259 30.03 1.41 -0.62
CA PRO A 259 28.91 0.63 -1.16
C PRO A 259 29.33 -0.16 -2.39
N GLU A 260 28.71 -1.30 -2.64
CA GLU A 260 28.84 -1.97 -3.94
C GLU A 260 28.26 -1.05 -5.03
N GLU A 261 28.89 -0.98 -6.21
CA GLU A 261 28.33 -0.20 -7.31
C GLU A 261 27.00 -0.81 -7.75
N LYS A 262 25.88 -0.12 -7.49
CA LYS A 262 24.56 -0.50 -8.01
C LYS A 262 23.73 0.70 -8.44
N LEU A 263 23.92 1.10 -9.68
CA LEU A 263 22.82 1.29 -10.63
C LEU A 263 23.36 1.02 -12.04
N SER A 264 23.49 -0.26 -12.38
CA SER A 264 23.86 -0.69 -13.73
C SER A 264 22.79 -0.23 -14.74
N SER A 265 23.18 -0.09 -16.01
CA SER A 265 22.24 0.03 -17.15
C SER A 265 21.10 -0.99 -17.05
N ASP A 266 21.38 -2.17 -16.50
CA ASP A 266 20.42 -3.24 -16.30
C ASP A 266 19.39 -2.93 -15.20
N ILE A 267 19.75 -2.16 -14.15
CA ILE A 267 18.77 -1.68 -13.17
C ILE A 267 17.91 -0.58 -13.79
N ILE A 268 18.47 0.33 -14.59
CA ILE A 268 17.68 1.34 -15.31
C ILE A 268 16.76 0.67 -16.33
N GLU A 269 17.25 -0.34 -17.05
CA GLU A 269 16.48 -1.13 -18.01
C GLU A 269 15.44 -2.01 -17.31
N LYS A 270 15.76 -2.60 -16.16
CA LYS A 270 14.81 -3.32 -15.31
C LYS A 270 13.76 -2.40 -14.72
N LEU A 271 14.11 -1.20 -14.26
CA LEU A 271 13.15 -0.19 -13.79
C LEU A 271 12.29 0.32 -14.94
N LYS A 272 12.84 0.53 -16.14
CA LYS A 272 12.07 0.86 -17.35
C LYS A 272 11.13 -0.29 -17.70
N SER A 273 11.61 -1.52 -17.78
CA SER A 273 10.84 -2.74 -18.07
C SER A 273 9.74 -2.99 -17.02
N ASP A 274 10.05 -2.82 -15.74
CA ASP A 274 9.10 -2.93 -14.64
C ASP A 274 8.04 -1.81 -14.71
N ARG A 275 8.41 -0.59 -15.12
CA ARG A 275 7.44 0.50 -15.37
C ARG A 275 6.57 0.23 -16.59
N GLU A 276 7.14 -0.26 -17.69
CA GLU A 276 6.37 -0.66 -18.88
C GLU A 276 5.37 -1.76 -18.51
N LYS A 277 5.74 -2.69 -17.63
CA LYS A 277 4.85 -3.73 -17.11
C LYS A 277 3.65 -3.17 -16.35
N TRP A 278 3.74 -1.96 -15.81
CA TRP A 278 2.65 -1.33 -15.06
C TRP A 278 1.79 -0.39 -15.88
N LYS A 279 2.17 -0.08 -17.12
CA LYS A 279 1.31 0.68 -18.01
C LYS A 279 0.02 -0.07 -18.30
N ILE A 280 -1.07 0.68 -18.49
CA ILE A 280 -2.36 0.13 -18.89
C ILE A 280 -2.31 -0.13 -20.40
N ASP A 281 -1.71 -1.26 -20.77
CA ASP A 281 -1.55 -1.74 -22.15
C ASP A 281 -2.54 -2.87 -22.51
N LYS A 282 -3.14 -3.49 -21.49
CA LYS A 282 -4.12 -4.59 -21.59
C LYS A 282 -5.32 -4.32 -20.69
N ILE A 283 -6.53 -4.33 -21.26
CA ILE A 283 -7.77 -4.15 -20.52
C ILE A 283 -8.65 -5.40 -20.70
N VAL A 284 -9.30 -5.80 -19.63
CA VAL A 284 -10.25 -6.92 -19.63
C VAL A 284 -11.64 -6.36 -19.40
N ILE A 285 -12.54 -6.60 -20.35
CA ILE A 285 -13.95 -6.22 -20.26
C ILE A 285 -14.75 -7.49 -20.00
N ASP A 286 -15.59 -7.46 -19.00
CA ASP A 286 -16.45 -8.56 -18.61
C ASP A 286 -17.91 -8.19 -18.87
N PRO A 287 -18.52 -8.65 -19.98
CA PRO A 287 -19.97 -8.53 -20.16
C PRO A 287 -20.67 -9.49 -19.19
N GLY A 288 -21.43 -8.96 -18.23
CA GLY A 288 -22.18 -9.72 -17.22
C GLY A 288 -23.07 -10.81 -17.83
N HIS A 289 -23.36 -11.87 -17.05
CA HIS A 289 -24.24 -12.98 -17.43
C HIS A 289 -23.80 -13.74 -18.71
N GLY A 290 -24.75 -14.32 -19.45
CA GLY A 290 -24.53 -15.02 -20.73
C GLY A 290 -25.02 -16.46 -20.72
N GLY A 291 -25.34 -16.99 -21.90
CA GLY A 291 -25.86 -18.34 -22.10
C GLY A 291 -27.14 -18.57 -21.30
N LYS A 292 -27.07 -19.54 -20.37
CA LYS A 292 -28.16 -19.95 -19.47
C LYS A 292 -28.57 -18.88 -18.44
N ASP A 293 -27.74 -17.87 -18.24
CA ASP A 293 -28.03 -16.73 -17.38
C ASP A 293 -28.41 -15.50 -18.23
N PRO A 294 -29.70 -15.11 -18.27
CA PRO A 294 -30.14 -13.93 -19.03
C PRO A 294 -29.78 -12.59 -18.34
N GLY A 295 -29.39 -12.63 -17.07
CA GLY A 295 -29.42 -11.45 -16.20
C GLY A 295 -30.83 -10.92 -15.99
N ALA A 296 -30.94 -9.64 -15.68
CA ALA A 296 -32.23 -8.98 -15.56
C ALA A 296 -32.97 -8.91 -16.91
N ILE A 297 -34.29 -9.03 -16.84
CA ILE A 297 -35.19 -8.96 -18.00
C ILE A 297 -36.02 -7.68 -17.90
N GLY A 298 -35.91 -6.84 -18.94
CA GLY A 298 -36.66 -5.60 -19.04
C GLY A 298 -38.16 -5.84 -19.28
N PRO A 299 -39.02 -4.85 -18.97
CA PRO A 299 -40.47 -4.94 -19.17
C PRO A 299 -40.95 -5.34 -20.58
N SER A 300 -40.14 -5.08 -21.62
CA SER A 300 -40.41 -5.46 -23.01
C SER A 300 -39.67 -6.72 -23.48
N GLY A 301 -39.07 -7.47 -22.57
CA GLY A 301 -38.34 -8.71 -22.87
C GLY A 301 -36.88 -8.51 -23.29
N VAL A 302 -36.28 -7.35 -22.98
CA VAL A 302 -34.85 -7.13 -23.25
C VAL A 302 -33.99 -7.86 -22.23
N PHE A 303 -33.04 -8.65 -22.68
CA PHE A 303 -32.09 -9.32 -21.79
C PHE A 303 -30.87 -8.45 -21.51
N GLU A 304 -30.49 -8.37 -20.23
CA GLU A 304 -29.27 -7.70 -19.79
C GLU A 304 -28.03 -8.24 -20.51
N LYS A 305 -27.89 -9.58 -20.61
CA LYS A 305 -26.74 -10.23 -21.25
C LYS A 305 -26.44 -9.72 -22.67
N ASP A 306 -27.48 -9.34 -23.42
CA ASP A 306 -27.36 -8.85 -24.80
C ASP A 306 -26.94 -7.38 -24.83
N VAL A 307 -27.53 -6.58 -23.95
CA VAL A 307 -27.23 -5.15 -23.80
C VAL A 307 -25.77 -4.96 -23.41
N VAL A 308 -25.29 -5.67 -22.38
CA VAL A 308 -23.93 -5.51 -21.86
C VAL A 308 -22.88 -6.04 -22.85
N LEU A 309 -23.19 -7.12 -23.59
CA LEU A 309 -22.33 -7.59 -24.68
C LEU A 309 -22.22 -6.56 -25.82
N GLY A 310 -23.34 -5.92 -26.16
CA GLY A 310 -23.39 -4.85 -27.18
C GLY A 310 -22.52 -3.65 -26.81
N ILE A 311 -22.60 -3.19 -25.56
CA ILE A 311 -21.78 -2.09 -25.02
C ILE A 311 -20.30 -2.52 -24.98
N ALA A 312 -19.99 -3.71 -24.47
CA ALA A 312 -18.63 -4.22 -24.37
C ALA A 312 -17.91 -4.27 -25.73
N LYS A 313 -18.59 -4.77 -26.77
CA LYS A 313 -18.04 -4.83 -28.14
C LYS A 313 -17.73 -3.44 -28.70
N ARG A 314 -18.54 -2.43 -28.38
CA ARG A 314 -18.28 -1.02 -28.79
C ARG A 314 -17.09 -0.45 -28.05
N LEU A 315 -17.03 -0.66 -26.74
CA LEU A 315 -15.93 -0.21 -25.90
C LEU A 315 -14.60 -0.84 -26.34
N LYS A 316 -14.58 -2.15 -26.61
CA LYS A 316 -13.43 -2.86 -27.17
C LYS A 316 -12.92 -2.19 -28.45
N ARG A 317 -13.80 -1.95 -29.43
CA ARG A 317 -13.41 -1.29 -30.69
C ARG A 317 -12.84 0.11 -30.48
N LEU A 318 -13.41 0.91 -29.58
CA LEU A 318 -12.90 2.26 -29.27
C LEU A 318 -11.51 2.20 -28.67
N LEU A 319 -11.29 1.34 -27.67
CA LEU A 319 -9.99 1.18 -27.01
C LEU A 319 -8.91 0.68 -27.97
N GLU A 320 -9.21 -0.31 -28.79
CA GLU A 320 -8.25 -0.86 -29.76
C GLU A 320 -7.92 0.15 -30.88
N ARG A 321 -8.91 0.90 -31.37
CA ARG A 321 -8.70 1.85 -32.48
C ARG A 321 -8.01 3.14 -32.03
N GLU A 322 -8.49 3.73 -30.94
CA GLU A 322 -8.10 5.09 -30.54
C GLU A 322 -6.92 5.09 -29.56
N MET A 323 -6.84 4.11 -28.65
CA MET A 323 -5.76 4.03 -27.65
C MET A 323 -4.69 3.00 -27.99
N LYS A 324 -4.91 2.17 -29.02
CA LYS A 324 -4.00 1.06 -29.41
C LYS A 324 -3.71 0.11 -28.23
N ILE A 325 -4.68 -0.07 -27.35
CA ILE A 325 -4.61 -0.96 -26.19
C ILE A 325 -5.16 -2.34 -26.57
N LYS A 326 -4.55 -3.40 -26.05
CA LYS A 326 -5.05 -4.76 -26.25
C LYS A 326 -6.26 -5.01 -25.34
N VAL A 327 -7.38 -5.45 -25.91
CA VAL A 327 -8.62 -5.67 -25.15
C VAL A 327 -9.06 -7.13 -25.22
N TYR A 328 -9.19 -7.74 -24.05
CA TYR A 328 -9.77 -9.07 -23.89
C TYR A 328 -11.19 -8.95 -23.36
N MET A 329 -12.08 -9.82 -23.84
CA MET A 329 -13.42 -9.95 -23.30
C MET A 329 -13.57 -11.33 -22.65
N THR A 330 -14.18 -11.42 -21.47
CA THR A 330 -14.44 -12.72 -20.80
C THR A 330 -15.33 -13.62 -21.64
N ARG A 331 -16.23 -13.02 -22.43
CA ARG A 331 -17.02 -13.66 -23.49
C ARG A 331 -17.18 -12.74 -24.69
N GLU A 332 -17.16 -13.29 -25.90
CA GLU A 332 -17.40 -12.53 -27.14
C GLU A 332 -18.74 -12.88 -27.82
N ARG A 333 -19.42 -13.90 -27.31
CA ARG A 333 -20.72 -14.40 -27.76
C ARG A 333 -21.64 -14.65 -26.56
N ASP A 334 -22.82 -15.17 -26.84
CA ASP A 334 -23.78 -15.55 -25.81
C ASP A 334 -23.39 -16.90 -25.18
N GLU A 335 -22.51 -16.85 -24.19
CA GLU A 335 -22.03 -18.02 -23.46
C GLU A 335 -21.94 -17.70 -21.97
N PHE A 336 -22.18 -18.70 -21.12
CA PHE A 336 -22.10 -18.54 -19.67
C PHE A 336 -20.64 -18.74 -19.21
N ILE A 337 -20.12 -17.78 -18.44
CA ILE A 337 -18.82 -17.86 -17.77
C ILE A 337 -19.04 -17.68 -16.27
N SER A 338 -18.54 -18.61 -15.44
CA SER A 338 -18.63 -18.52 -13.98
C SER A 338 -17.87 -17.30 -13.44
N LEU A 339 -18.31 -16.77 -12.30
CA LEU A 339 -17.74 -15.57 -11.68
C LEU A 339 -16.24 -15.74 -11.40
N LYS A 340 -15.84 -16.91 -10.89
CA LYS A 340 -14.43 -17.23 -10.60
C LYS A 340 -13.57 -17.33 -11.86
N GLU A 341 -14.08 -17.86 -12.96
CA GLU A 341 -13.32 -17.96 -14.22
C GLU A 341 -13.13 -16.58 -14.88
N ARG A 342 -14.04 -15.61 -14.66
CA ARG A 342 -13.89 -14.24 -15.17
C ARG A 342 -12.63 -13.55 -14.62
N THR A 343 -12.42 -13.56 -13.31
CA THR A 343 -11.22 -12.95 -12.69
C THR A 343 -9.96 -13.76 -12.93
N LYS A 344 -10.06 -15.10 -12.96
CA LYS A 344 -8.95 -15.98 -13.36
C LYS A 344 -8.49 -15.71 -14.79
N PHE A 345 -9.43 -15.51 -15.73
CA PHE A 345 -9.13 -15.10 -17.10
C PHE A 345 -8.45 -13.72 -17.13
N ALA A 346 -8.95 -12.75 -16.36
CA ALA A 346 -8.35 -11.42 -16.26
C ALA A 346 -6.89 -11.46 -15.75
N ASN A 347 -6.63 -12.29 -14.75
CA ASN A 347 -5.28 -12.50 -14.19
C ASN A 347 -4.38 -13.23 -15.19
N LYS A 348 -4.87 -14.30 -15.83
CA LYS A 348 -4.11 -15.09 -16.83
C LYS A 348 -3.69 -14.24 -18.03
N THR A 349 -4.56 -13.34 -18.48
CA THR A 349 -4.27 -12.40 -19.57
C THR A 349 -3.33 -11.25 -19.15
N GLN A 350 -2.98 -11.17 -17.87
CA GLN A 350 -2.19 -10.08 -17.27
C GLN A 350 -2.85 -8.71 -17.52
N GLY A 351 -4.18 -8.66 -17.42
CA GLY A 351 -4.93 -7.41 -17.52
C GLY A 351 -4.46 -6.35 -16.52
N LYS A 352 -4.56 -5.09 -16.91
CA LYS A 352 -4.18 -3.91 -16.11
C LYS A 352 -5.37 -3.14 -15.59
N LEU A 353 -6.57 -3.50 -16.07
CA LEU A 353 -7.85 -2.95 -15.66
C LEU A 353 -8.92 -4.01 -15.95
N PHE A 354 -9.81 -4.24 -15.00
CA PHE A 354 -10.96 -5.14 -15.15
C PHE A 354 -12.28 -4.37 -15.03
N ILE A 355 -13.15 -4.50 -16.02
CA ILE A 355 -14.40 -3.74 -16.10
C ILE A 355 -15.55 -4.72 -16.31
N SER A 356 -16.35 -4.97 -15.29
CA SER A 356 -17.58 -5.73 -15.42
C SER A 356 -18.74 -4.81 -15.78
N LEU A 357 -19.53 -5.17 -16.78
CA LEU A 357 -20.65 -4.38 -17.30
C LEU A 357 -21.97 -5.08 -17.02
N HIS A 358 -22.87 -4.38 -16.35
CA HIS A 358 -24.21 -4.82 -15.96
C HIS A 358 -25.27 -3.77 -16.33
N ALA A 359 -26.54 -4.17 -16.29
CA ALA A 359 -27.71 -3.33 -16.52
C ALA A 359 -28.72 -3.50 -15.37
N ASN A 360 -28.52 -2.66 -14.37
CA ASN A 360 -29.23 -2.57 -13.10
C ASN A 360 -30.71 -2.94 -13.13
N TRP A 361 -31.20 -3.43 -11.99
CA TRP A 361 -32.59 -3.75 -11.80
C TRP A 361 -33.07 -3.34 -10.41
N ASN A 362 -34.28 -2.81 -10.35
CA ASN A 362 -34.95 -2.48 -9.09
C ASN A 362 -36.45 -2.82 -9.16
N PRO A 363 -37.04 -3.33 -8.06
CA PRO A 363 -38.49 -3.61 -8.01
C PRO A 363 -39.31 -2.32 -8.17
N ASN A 364 -38.79 -1.17 -7.74
CA ASN A 364 -39.36 0.12 -8.08
C ASN A 364 -38.88 0.56 -9.48
N HIS A 365 -39.73 0.32 -10.48
CA HIS A 365 -39.49 0.66 -11.88
C HIS A 365 -39.31 2.17 -12.17
N ASN A 366 -39.46 3.05 -11.18
CA ASN A 366 -39.16 4.48 -11.31
C ASN A 366 -37.67 4.81 -11.05
N VAL A 367 -36.92 3.91 -10.41
CA VAL A 367 -35.48 4.08 -10.20
C VAL A 367 -34.78 4.08 -11.55
N ARG A 368 -33.76 4.94 -11.68
CA ARG A 368 -33.04 5.22 -12.92
C ARG A 368 -31.67 5.81 -12.65
N GLY A 369 -30.78 5.74 -13.63
CA GLY A 369 -29.43 6.29 -13.60
C GLY A 369 -28.32 5.25 -13.65
N THR A 370 -27.09 5.75 -13.65
CA THR A 370 -25.86 4.96 -13.67
C THR A 370 -25.30 4.80 -12.25
N THR A 371 -24.69 3.67 -11.93
CA THR A 371 -23.92 3.48 -10.67
C THR A 371 -22.62 2.74 -10.99
N THR A 372 -21.52 3.04 -10.29
CA THR A 372 -20.29 2.25 -10.44
C THR A 372 -19.84 1.76 -9.07
N TYR A 373 -19.50 0.49 -9.00
CA TYR A 373 -19.07 -0.18 -7.78
C TYR A 373 -17.61 -0.57 -7.86
N PHE A 374 -16.93 -0.50 -6.71
CA PHE A 374 -15.66 -1.16 -6.45
C PHE A 374 -15.85 -2.20 -5.34
N LEU A 375 -14.86 -3.08 -5.14
CA LEU A 375 -14.94 -4.13 -4.13
C LEU A 375 -14.98 -3.53 -2.71
N GLY A 376 -16.03 -3.84 -1.94
CA GLY A 376 -16.01 -3.56 -0.52
C GLY A 376 -17.23 -4.00 0.28
N LEU A 377 -17.27 -3.67 1.57
CA LEU A 377 -18.46 -3.92 2.38
C LEU A 377 -19.58 -2.95 2.01
N ALA A 378 -20.78 -3.48 1.74
CA ALA A 378 -21.92 -2.66 1.36
C ALA A 378 -22.26 -1.64 2.45
N LYS A 379 -22.42 -0.37 2.06
CA LYS A 379 -22.77 0.75 2.97
C LYS A 379 -24.23 1.17 2.90
N SER A 380 -25.05 0.46 2.14
CA SER A 380 -26.47 0.73 1.96
C SER A 380 -27.19 -0.55 1.54
N ASP A 381 -28.45 -0.70 1.94
CA ASP A 381 -29.29 -1.85 1.57
C ASP A 381 -29.37 -2.03 0.05
N GLU A 382 -29.50 -0.92 -0.70
CA GLU A 382 -29.49 -0.96 -2.17
C GLU A 382 -28.20 -1.59 -2.73
N ALA A 383 -27.04 -1.29 -2.15
CA ALA A 383 -25.77 -1.86 -2.60
C ALA A 383 -25.63 -3.34 -2.24
N LEU A 384 -26.16 -3.73 -1.06
CA LEU A 384 -26.19 -5.11 -0.61
C LEU A 384 -27.11 -5.96 -1.49
N GLU A 385 -28.32 -5.50 -1.76
CA GLU A 385 -29.31 -6.18 -2.61
C GLU A 385 -28.79 -6.40 -4.03
N ILE A 386 -28.13 -5.39 -4.62
CA ILE A 386 -27.53 -5.52 -5.95
C ILE A 386 -26.41 -6.56 -5.92
N ALA A 387 -25.49 -6.50 -4.95
CA ALA A 387 -24.42 -7.50 -4.86
C ALA A 387 -24.97 -8.93 -4.65
N GLN A 388 -26.00 -9.10 -3.83
CA GLN A 388 -26.66 -10.39 -3.64
C GLN A 388 -27.29 -10.90 -4.93
N ARG A 389 -27.96 -10.02 -5.71
CA ARG A 389 -28.54 -10.41 -7.00
C ARG A 389 -27.47 -10.83 -8.01
N GLU A 390 -26.41 -10.04 -8.15
CA GLU A 390 -25.33 -10.35 -9.09
C GLU A 390 -24.54 -11.58 -8.66
N ASN A 391 -24.40 -11.84 -7.36
CA ASN A 391 -23.76 -13.06 -6.85
C ASN A 391 -24.69 -14.29 -6.96
N ALA A 392 -26.00 -14.12 -7.05
CA ALA A 392 -26.95 -15.23 -7.15
C ALA A 392 -26.80 -16.05 -8.44
N VAL A 393 -26.03 -15.57 -9.43
CA VAL A 393 -25.68 -16.32 -10.64
C VAL A 393 -24.84 -17.57 -10.36
N VAL A 394 -24.24 -17.69 -9.16
CA VAL A 394 -23.56 -18.91 -8.68
C VAL A 394 -24.46 -20.14 -8.77
N LYS A 395 -25.79 -19.98 -8.72
CA LYS A 395 -26.74 -21.08 -8.94
C LYS A 395 -26.61 -21.75 -10.30
N TYR A 396 -26.14 -21.02 -11.31
CA TYR A 396 -25.89 -21.50 -12.66
C TYR A 396 -24.50 -22.12 -12.82
N GLU A 397 -23.60 -22.05 -11.85
CA GLU A 397 -22.26 -22.63 -11.97
C GLU A 397 -22.28 -24.14 -11.76
N ASP A 398 -21.53 -24.86 -12.61
CA ASP A 398 -21.32 -26.30 -12.53
C ASP A 398 -20.01 -26.56 -11.75
N GLY A 399 -20.00 -27.49 -10.78
CA GLY A 399 -18.80 -27.85 -10.00
C GLY A 399 -18.78 -27.36 -8.55
N ASP A 400 -17.58 -27.17 -7.98
CA ASP A 400 -17.35 -26.81 -6.58
C ASP A 400 -17.86 -25.39 -6.27
N LYS A 401 -19.04 -25.32 -5.63
CA LYS A 401 -19.70 -24.09 -5.18
C LYS A 401 -19.17 -23.61 -3.83
N ASN A 402 -17.91 -23.89 -3.50
CA ASN A 402 -17.22 -23.40 -2.30
C ASN A 402 -17.03 -21.87 -2.30
N TYR A 403 -18.16 -21.17 -2.25
CA TYR A 403 -18.37 -19.87 -1.64
C TYR A 403 -18.84 -20.06 -0.18
N ALA A 404 -19.38 -21.24 0.15
CA ALA A 404 -19.89 -21.61 1.47
C ALA A 404 -18.78 -22.20 2.36
N GLY A 405 -18.21 -21.40 3.26
CA GLY A 405 -17.23 -21.91 4.24
C GLY A 405 -16.64 -20.84 5.16
N TYR A 406 -16.72 -19.59 4.73
CA TYR A 406 -16.35 -18.39 5.48
C TYR A 406 -17.45 -17.39 5.16
N THR A 407 -18.07 -16.74 6.14
CA THR A 407 -19.17 -15.80 5.87
C THR A 407 -18.81 -14.87 4.70
N ASP A 408 -19.76 -14.59 3.82
CA ASP A 408 -19.50 -13.82 2.58
C ASP A 408 -18.71 -12.54 2.85
N GLU A 409 -18.97 -11.89 3.99
CA GLU A 409 -18.23 -10.73 4.48
C GLU A 409 -16.75 -11.02 4.77
N ASN A 410 -16.39 -12.15 5.36
CA ASN A 410 -15.00 -12.51 5.67
C ASN A 410 -14.18 -12.76 4.39
N ILE A 411 -14.77 -13.37 3.36
CA ILE A 411 -14.11 -13.54 2.04
C ILE A 411 -13.89 -12.17 1.40
N ILE A 412 -14.90 -11.30 1.45
CA ILE A 412 -14.79 -9.95 0.89
C ILE A 412 -13.75 -9.15 1.67
N LEU A 413 -13.74 -9.21 2.99
CA LEU A 413 -12.73 -8.58 3.84
C LEU A 413 -11.33 -9.11 3.53
N ALA A 414 -11.15 -10.43 3.43
CA ALA A 414 -9.88 -11.06 3.02
C ALA A 414 -9.42 -10.56 1.65
N ALA A 415 -10.32 -10.55 0.67
CA ALA A 415 -10.04 -10.03 -0.66
C ALA A 415 -9.66 -8.55 -0.62
N MET A 416 -10.34 -7.73 0.18
CA MET A 416 -10.05 -6.31 0.36
C MET A 416 -8.68 -6.07 1.01
N ALA A 417 -8.34 -6.81 2.07
CA ALA A 417 -7.03 -6.73 2.74
C ALA A 417 -5.87 -7.12 1.79
N GLN A 418 -6.13 -8.04 0.86
CA GLN A 418 -5.18 -8.45 -0.15
C GLN A 418 -5.19 -7.55 -1.40
N ASN A 419 -6.22 -6.72 -1.60
CA ASN A 419 -6.36 -5.87 -2.77
C ASN A 419 -5.49 -4.61 -2.66
N ALA A 420 -4.36 -4.62 -3.37
CA ALA A 420 -3.46 -3.47 -3.48
C ALA A 420 -3.99 -2.32 -4.36
N TYR A 421 -5.10 -2.54 -5.10
CA TYR A 421 -5.63 -1.61 -6.09
C TYR A 421 -7.01 -1.04 -5.72
N ASN A 422 -7.42 -1.18 -4.46
CA ASN A 422 -8.77 -0.79 -4.06
C ASN A 422 -8.98 0.72 -4.20
N LYS A 423 -7.95 1.52 -3.86
CA LYS A 423 -7.98 2.97 -4.00
C LYS A 423 -8.07 3.40 -5.46
N GLU A 424 -7.29 2.79 -6.33
CA GLU A 424 -7.30 3.00 -7.77
C GLU A 424 -8.65 2.62 -8.39
N SER A 425 -9.26 1.54 -7.89
CA SER A 425 -10.60 1.09 -8.30
C SER A 425 -11.67 2.12 -7.91
N GLN A 426 -11.61 2.66 -6.69
CA GLN A 426 -12.49 3.73 -6.23
C GLN A 426 -12.33 5.01 -7.08
N ASP A 427 -11.11 5.43 -7.33
CA ASP A 427 -10.80 6.61 -8.14
C ASP A 427 -11.30 6.43 -9.58
N PHE A 428 -11.08 5.25 -10.17
CA PHE A 428 -11.56 4.93 -11.51
C PHE A 428 -13.10 4.91 -11.57
N ALA A 429 -13.76 4.35 -10.57
CA ALA A 429 -15.22 4.35 -10.47
C ALA A 429 -15.80 5.78 -10.46
N ALA A 430 -15.12 6.72 -9.78
CA ALA A 430 -15.52 8.13 -9.75
C ALA A 430 -15.41 8.79 -11.13
N MET A 431 -14.31 8.53 -11.84
CA MET A 431 -14.10 9.02 -13.21
C MET A 431 -15.16 8.48 -14.18
N ILE A 432 -15.52 7.20 -14.06
CA ILE A 432 -16.59 6.58 -14.86
C ILE A 432 -17.90 7.32 -14.62
N GLN A 433 -18.34 7.50 -13.37
CA GLN A 433 -19.62 8.15 -13.07
C GLN A 433 -19.70 9.58 -13.60
N GLN A 434 -18.62 10.36 -13.43
CA GLN A 434 -18.55 11.71 -13.95
C GLN A 434 -18.65 11.74 -15.48
N SER A 435 -17.96 10.83 -16.16
CA SER A 435 -17.98 10.73 -17.63
C SER A 435 -19.32 10.24 -18.16
N LEU A 436 -19.91 9.20 -17.55
CA LEU A 436 -21.17 8.62 -17.97
C LEU A 436 -22.33 9.61 -17.86
N SER A 437 -22.41 10.35 -16.75
CA SER A 437 -23.46 11.35 -16.55
C SER A 437 -23.43 12.44 -17.64
N ARG A 438 -22.23 12.89 -18.03
CA ARG A 438 -22.06 13.85 -19.14
C ARG A 438 -22.37 13.25 -20.50
N SER A 439 -22.01 11.99 -20.72
CA SER A 439 -22.11 11.32 -22.03
C SER A 439 -23.53 10.85 -22.36
N THR A 440 -24.27 10.45 -21.34
CA THR A 440 -25.57 9.77 -21.48
C THR A 440 -26.74 10.60 -20.98
N GLU A 441 -26.45 11.69 -20.24
CA GLU A 441 -27.44 12.53 -19.54
C GLU A 441 -28.27 11.76 -18.50
N LEU A 442 -27.87 10.52 -18.17
CA LEU A 442 -28.50 9.75 -17.10
C LEU A 442 -28.10 10.31 -15.73
N ARG A 443 -28.99 10.08 -14.75
CA ARG A 443 -28.75 10.44 -13.36
C ARG A 443 -27.50 9.73 -12.84
N ASN A 444 -26.53 10.50 -12.36
CA ASN A 444 -25.40 9.98 -11.62
C ASN A 444 -25.86 9.52 -10.23
N ARG A 445 -25.76 8.22 -9.92
CA ARG A 445 -26.08 7.67 -8.58
C ARG A 445 -24.84 7.50 -7.70
N GLY A 446 -23.68 7.94 -8.19
CA GLY A 446 -22.44 7.98 -7.45
C GLY A 446 -21.65 6.67 -7.48
N VAL A 447 -20.54 6.69 -6.74
CA VAL A 447 -19.68 5.54 -6.52
C VAL A 447 -20.13 4.81 -5.27
N LYS A 448 -20.22 3.49 -5.35
CA LYS A 448 -20.59 2.62 -4.24
C LYS A 448 -19.56 1.50 -4.07
N GLN A 449 -19.66 0.77 -2.97
CA GLN A 449 -18.87 -0.44 -2.73
C GLN A 449 -19.82 -1.56 -2.28
N ALA A 450 -19.55 -2.78 -2.73
CA ALA A 450 -20.26 -3.97 -2.29
C ALA A 450 -19.46 -5.24 -2.62
N GLY A 451 -19.87 -6.35 -2.03
CA GLY A 451 -19.16 -7.63 -2.06
C GLY A 451 -19.41 -8.44 -3.33
N PHE A 452 -19.13 -7.88 -4.51
CA PHE A 452 -19.31 -8.58 -5.78
C PHE A 452 -18.26 -9.68 -5.98
N TYR A 453 -18.68 -10.93 -6.10
CA TYR A 453 -17.77 -12.06 -6.31
C TYR A 453 -17.00 -11.94 -7.63
N VAL A 454 -17.56 -11.29 -8.66
CA VAL A 454 -16.86 -11.03 -9.94
C VAL A 454 -15.67 -10.09 -9.79
N LEU A 455 -15.56 -9.34 -8.69
CA LEU A 455 -14.43 -8.48 -8.39
C LEU A 455 -13.39 -9.16 -7.49
N VAL A 456 -13.75 -10.29 -6.88
CA VAL A 456 -12.88 -11.03 -5.96
C VAL A 456 -11.78 -11.75 -6.72
N GLY A 457 -10.54 -11.55 -6.26
CA GLY A 457 -9.35 -12.20 -6.81
C GLY A 457 -8.77 -11.53 -8.06
N ALA A 458 -9.36 -10.45 -8.57
CA ALA A 458 -8.76 -9.65 -9.64
C ALA A 458 -7.46 -8.98 -9.15
N SER A 459 -6.35 -9.18 -9.87
CA SER A 459 -5.02 -8.69 -9.49
C SER A 459 -4.68 -7.32 -10.09
N MET A 460 -5.68 -6.51 -10.40
CA MET A 460 -5.60 -5.20 -11.03
C MET A 460 -6.77 -4.32 -10.57
N PRO A 461 -6.74 -2.98 -10.79
CA PRO A 461 -7.90 -2.13 -10.54
C PRO A 461 -9.15 -2.69 -11.24
N ASN A 462 -10.25 -2.77 -10.51
CA ASN A 462 -11.45 -3.47 -10.96
C ASN A 462 -12.73 -2.77 -10.52
N VAL A 463 -13.72 -2.71 -11.41
CA VAL A 463 -15.00 -2.07 -11.17
C VAL A 463 -16.16 -2.84 -11.80
N LEU A 464 -17.33 -2.74 -11.21
CA LEU A 464 -18.60 -3.14 -11.82
C LEU A 464 -19.41 -1.90 -12.15
N ILE A 465 -19.82 -1.76 -13.42
CA ILE A 465 -20.58 -0.64 -13.92
C ILE A 465 -22.03 -1.07 -14.13
N GLU A 466 -22.93 -0.47 -13.38
CA GLU A 466 -24.36 -0.50 -13.63
C GLU A 466 -24.72 0.60 -14.63
N THR A 467 -24.92 0.20 -15.88
CA THR A 467 -25.05 1.11 -17.02
C THR A 467 -26.34 1.94 -16.97
N ALA A 468 -27.49 1.30 -16.81
CA ALA A 468 -28.79 1.92 -16.58
C ALA A 468 -29.76 0.88 -15.99
N PHE A 469 -30.93 1.30 -15.52
CA PHE A 469 -31.92 0.38 -14.97
C PHE A 469 -32.76 -0.26 -16.09
N ILE A 470 -32.49 -1.52 -16.40
CA ILE A 470 -33.27 -2.27 -17.39
C ILE A 470 -34.73 -2.48 -16.95
N SER A 471 -34.99 -2.43 -15.62
CA SER A 471 -36.35 -2.44 -15.09
C SER A 471 -37.13 -1.16 -15.41
N ASN A 472 -36.45 -0.03 -15.67
CA ASN A 472 -37.09 1.24 -15.98
C ASN A 472 -37.49 1.32 -17.46
N ARG A 473 -38.78 1.43 -17.78
CA ARG A 473 -39.29 1.47 -19.18
C ARG A 473 -38.67 2.58 -20.05
N ARG A 474 -38.18 3.67 -19.48
CA ARG A 474 -37.49 4.73 -20.25
C ARG A 474 -36.06 4.33 -20.55
N GLU A 475 -35.32 3.84 -19.55
CA GLU A 475 -33.93 3.42 -19.73
C GLU A 475 -33.81 2.11 -20.51
N GLU A 476 -34.73 1.16 -20.37
CA GLU A 476 -34.81 -0.03 -21.23
C GLU A 476 -34.86 0.34 -22.73
N ARG A 477 -35.72 1.31 -23.09
CA ARG A 477 -35.79 1.82 -24.47
C ARG A 477 -34.50 2.48 -24.93
N LEU A 478 -33.75 3.09 -24.02
CA LEU A 478 -32.42 3.63 -24.31
C LEU A 478 -31.42 2.49 -24.50
N LEU A 479 -31.36 1.51 -23.61
CA LEU A 479 -30.46 0.36 -23.66
C LEU A 479 -30.60 -0.46 -24.96
N LYS A 480 -31.80 -0.51 -25.56
CA LYS A 480 -32.03 -1.11 -26.89
C LYS A 480 -31.39 -0.35 -28.05
N ARG A 481 -31.18 0.96 -27.92
CA ARG A 481 -30.72 1.82 -29.02
C ARG A 481 -29.21 1.70 -29.21
N SER A 482 -28.81 1.31 -30.41
CA SER A 482 -27.40 1.26 -30.86
C SER A 482 -26.64 2.57 -30.55
N SER A 483 -27.27 3.73 -30.77
CA SER A 483 -26.68 5.04 -30.48
C SER A 483 -26.48 5.31 -28.99
N PHE A 484 -27.36 4.82 -28.12
CA PHE A 484 -27.20 4.98 -26.68
C PHE A 484 -26.10 4.05 -26.14
N GLN A 485 -26.05 2.79 -26.59
CA GLN A 485 -24.95 1.88 -26.25
C GLN A 485 -23.60 2.44 -26.70
N GLN A 486 -23.56 3.13 -27.83
CA GLN A 486 -22.38 3.84 -28.32
C GLN A 486 -21.99 5.00 -27.39
N LYS A 487 -22.94 5.85 -26.97
CA LYS A 487 -22.70 6.92 -25.98
C LYS A 487 -22.18 6.37 -24.65
N MET A 488 -22.71 5.24 -24.19
CA MET A 488 -22.25 4.55 -22.98
C MET A 488 -20.79 4.11 -23.12
N ALA A 489 -20.47 3.42 -24.23
CA ALA A 489 -19.10 2.98 -24.53
C ALA A 489 -18.12 4.16 -24.64
N GLU A 490 -18.51 5.28 -25.26
CA GLU A 490 -17.71 6.50 -25.36
C GLU A 490 -17.46 7.15 -23.99
N GLY A 491 -18.47 7.15 -23.11
CA GLY A 491 -18.32 7.63 -21.74
C GLY A 491 -17.30 6.81 -20.95
N ILE A 492 -17.40 5.47 -21.03
CA ILE A 492 -16.44 4.58 -20.36
C ILE A 492 -15.05 4.75 -20.98
N PHE A 493 -14.94 4.79 -22.31
CA PHE A 493 -13.69 5.03 -23.03
C PHE A 493 -12.98 6.31 -22.55
N ARG A 494 -13.70 7.44 -22.45
CA ARG A 494 -13.15 8.70 -21.95
C ARG A 494 -12.60 8.56 -20.52
N SER A 495 -13.33 7.87 -19.64
CA SER A 495 -12.87 7.64 -18.27
C SER A 495 -11.63 6.76 -18.19
N ILE A 496 -11.52 5.73 -19.04
CA ILE A 496 -10.32 4.88 -19.14
C ILE A 496 -9.12 5.70 -19.59
N LYS A 497 -9.30 6.58 -20.60
CA LYS A 497 -8.24 7.46 -21.08
C LYS A 497 -7.71 8.36 -19.97
N SER A 498 -8.59 9.06 -19.26
CA SER A 498 -8.21 9.93 -18.14
C SER A 498 -7.59 9.15 -16.98
N PHE A 499 -8.12 7.96 -16.68
CA PHE A 499 -7.56 7.11 -15.63
C PHE A 499 -6.16 6.63 -15.97
N LYS A 500 -5.92 6.16 -17.20
CA LYS A 500 -4.58 5.77 -17.68
C LYS A 500 -3.59 6.92 -17.58
N GLU A 501 -3.98 8.12 -18.02
CA GLU A 501 -3.12 9.31 -17.94
C GLU A 501 -2.72 9.63 -16.49
N LYS A 502 -3.70 9.66 -15.56
CA LYS A 502 -3.43 9.86 -14.14
C LYS A 502 -2.54 8.75 -13.55
N TYR A 503 -2.93 7.50 -13.76
CA TYR A 503 -2.26 6.33 -13.19
C TYR A 503 -0.80 6.24 -13.67
N GLU A 504 -0.55 6.47 -14.96
CA GLU A 504 0.80 6.40 -15.51
C GLU A 504 1.66 7.64 -15.20
N GLN A 505 1.04 8.78 -14.88
CA GLN A 505 1.75 9.94 -14.37
C GLN A 505 2.31 9.66 -12.98
N GLU A 506 1.55 9.00 -12.11
CA GLU A 506 2.00 8.57 -10.77
C GLU A 506 3.11 7.49 -10.82
N LEU A 507 3.29 6.81 -11.96
CA LEU A 507 4.41 5.90 -12.22
C LEU A 507 5.70 6.61 -12.68
N ARG A 508 5.70 7.95 -12.82
CA ARG A 508 6.91 8.72 -13.17
C ARG A 508 7.70 9.03 -11.90
N PRO A 509 9.04 8.81 -11.89
CA PRO A 509 9.87 9.27 -10.78
C PRO A 509 9.79 10.80 -10.70
N ASN A 510 9.67 11.32 -9.47
CA ASN A 510 9.76 12.74 -9.17
C ASN A 510 11.22 13.23 -9.26
#